data_AF-A0A949S3Y2-F1
#
_entry.id   AF-A0A949S3Y2-F1
#
_cell.length_a   1.000
_cell.length_b   1.000
_cell.length_c   1.000
_cell.angle_alpha   90.00
_cell.angle_beta   90.00
_cell.angle_gamma   90.00
#
_symmetry.space_group_name_H-M   'P 1'
#
loop_
_entity.id
_entity.type
_entity.pdbx_description
1 polymer ?
#
loop_
_entity_poly.entity_id
_entity_poly.type
_entity_poly.pdbx_seq_one_letter_code
_entity_poly.pdbx_strand_id
1 'polypeptide(L)'
;MLKKILIFTGSLVALFFLFNNVIMPIYVKHSDTVKVPKIIGMNIIEAKKILEDGGLEIKQADVKFDESKPIGQILDQNPPPEEKVKYGRRVYVTVCGGEQLAEVPNLKGKSIRDAKFTLEQRGLKIGETVRKNSNEFPEDFVLSQIIQPGSKIKRNSTIDLIISDGSIIGDLKVPSLVGKNLEDAKKTITASNLKLGKITYQTNNNLPPGQIIDQYPKADKSANQNTQVDLFVARKKEVVKIETEEADTDEESGNKNKSDINNKGTEETTKKPEIKKDNSEQIKKDKPGETPTEKSTDIKKQEQNTKKNAIPSDKTKSGDEKPKDKNPKN
;
A
#
# COMPACT_ATOMS: atom_id res chain seq x y z
N MET A 1 -49.46 58.64 54.65
CA MET A 1 -48.55 57.56 54.23
C MET A 1 -49.23 56.19 54.22
N LEU A 2 -49.85 55.75 55.34
CA LEU A 2 -50.37 54.38 55.53
C LEU A 2 -51.46 53.93 54.54
N LYS A 3 -52.45 54.77 54.20
CA LYS A 3 -53.50 54.42 53.22
C LYS A 3 -52.96 54.14 51.81
N LYS A 4 -51.91 54.87 51.38
CA LYS A 4 -51.28 54.66 50.06
C LYS A 4 -50.53 53.32 50.01
N ILE A 5 -49.90 52.94 51.13
CA ILE A 5 -49.22 51.64 51.28
C ILE A 5 -50.24 50.49 51.22
N LEU A 6 -51.37 50.60 51.94
CA LEU A 6 -52.44 49.58 51.92
C LEU A 6 -53.08 49.36 50.54
N ILE A 7 -53.32 50.44 49.79
CA ILE A 7 -53.85 50.37 48.43
C ILE A 7 -52.82 49.75 47.48
N PHE A 8 -51.54 50.12 47.63
CA PHE A 8 -50.46 49.56 46.83
C PHE A 8 -50.26 48.07 47.10
N THR A 9 -50.26 47.64 48.37
CA THR A 9 -50.17 46.22 48.72
C THR A 9 -51.40 45.44 48.26
N GLY A 10 -52.60 46.01 48.38
CA GLY A 10 -53.83 45.37 47.88
C GLY A 10 -53.83 45.20 46.37
N SER A 11 -53.34 46.21 45.62
CA SER A 11 -53.17 46.14 44.17
C SER A 11 -52.11 45.11 43.77
N LEU A 12 -50.98 45.03 44.48
CA LEU A 12 -49.93 44.05 44.22
C LEU A 12 -50.43 42.62 44.46
N VAL A 13 -51.19 42.40 45.54
CA VAL A 13 -51.81 41.11 45.85
C VAL A 13 -52.87 40.75 44.79
N ALA A 14 -53.72 41.70 44.40
CA ALA A 14 -54.70 41.48 43.33
C ALA A 14 -54.02 41.16 41.99
N LEU A 15 -52.91 41.83 41.66
CA LEU A 15 -52.13 41.56 40.45
C LEU A 15 -51.45 40.18 40.52
N PHE A 16 -50.95 39.79 41.69
CA PHE A 16 -50.40 38.45 41.91
C PHE A 16 -51.47 37.37 41.71
N PHE A 17 -52.68 37.57 42.26
CA PHE A 17 -53.79 36.64 42.04
C PHE A 17 -54.27 36.63 40.59
N LEU A 18 -54.34 37.78 39.92
CA LEU A 18 -54.68 37.88 38.50
C LEU A 18 -53.64 37.17 37.63
N PHE A 19 -52.37 37.40 37.92
CA PHE A 19 -51.26 36.76 37.22
C PHE A 19 -51.28 35.24 37.44
N ASN A 20 -51.41 34.78 38.69
CA ASN A 20 -51.35 33.36 39.03
C ASN A 20 -52.61 32.58 38.62
N ASN A 21 -53.81 33.16 38.70
CA ASN A 21 -55.08 32.47 38.41
C ASN A 21 -55.61 32.70 37.00
N VAL A 22 -55.17 33.73 36.28
CA VAL A 22 -55.67 34.04 34.93
C VAL A 22 -54.55 33.96 33.91
N ILE A 23 -53.47 34.71 34.09
CA ILE A 23 -52.40 34.83 33.09
C ILE A 23 -51.58 33.52 33.00
N MET A 24 -51.17 32.96 34.14
CA MET A 24 -50.41 31.71 34.22
C MET A 24 -51.18 30.51 33.63
N PRO A 25 -52.46 30.24 33.96
CA PRO A 25 -53.19 29.14 33.33
C PRO A 25 -53.43 29.34 31.85
N ILE A 26 -53.56 30.56 31.33
CA ILE A 26 -53.65 30.81 29.88
C ILE A 26 -52.31 30.49 29.20
N TYR A 27 -51.17 30.85 29.81
CA TYR A 27 -49.84 30.55 29.28
C TYR A 27 -49.49 29.05 29.32
N VAL A 28 -49.92 28.33 30.36
CA VAL A 28 -49.62 26.90 30.55
C VAL A 28 -50.60 25.97 29.82
N LYS A 29 -51.86 26.38 29.59
CA LYS A 29 -52.89 25.55 28.93
C LYS A 29 -52.75 25.41 27.42
N HIS A 30 -51.85 26.15 26.77
CA HIS A 30 -51.53 25.98 25.34
C HIS A 30 -50.43 24.92 25.12
N SER A 31 -50.42 23.85 25.91
CA SER A 31 -49.65 22.67 25.52
C SER A 31 -50.50 21.89 24.51
N ASP A 32 -50.56 22.36 23.28
CA ASP A 32 -51.11 21.58 22.17
C ASP A 32 -50.27 20.30 22.07
N THR A 33 -50.79 19.23 22.67
CA THR A 33 -50.13 17.93 22.61
C THR A 33 -50.58 17.26 21.32
N VAL A 34 -49.62 16.86 20.50
CA VAL A 34 -49.82 16.10 19.29
C VAL A 34 -49.38 14.65 19.52
N LYS A 35 -50.01 13.72 18.82
CA LYS A 35 -49.59 12.31 18.83
C LYS A 35 -48.45 12.11 17.85
N VAL A 36 -47.44 11.35 18.24
CA VAL A 36 -46.32 10.99 17.37
C VAL A 36 -46.78 9.92 16.36
N PRO A 37 -46.75 10.20 15.04
CA PRO A 37 -47.07 9.21 14.02
C PRO A 37 -46.06 8.05 14.01
N LYS A 38 -46.50 6.88 13.53
CA LYS A 38 -45.59 5.77 13.24
C LYS A 38 -44.88 6.01 11.91
N ILE A 39 -43.58 6.25 11.97
CA ILE A 39 -42.70 6.47 10.80
C ILE A 39 -41.64 5.38 10.62
N ILE A 40 -41.57 4.42 11.54
CA ILE A 40 -40.72 3.22 11.39
C ILE A 40 -41.10 2.48 10.10
N GLY A 41 -40.10 2.20 9.27
CA GLY A 41 -40.26 1.51 8.00
C GLY A 41 -40.52 2.44 6.80
N MET A 42 -40.77 3.73 7.03
CA MET A 42 -40.96 4.71 5.94
C MET A 42 -39.62 5.27 5.45
N ASN A 43 -39.64 5.89 4.26
CA ASN A 43 -38.50 6.66 3.78
C ASN A 43 -38.39 7.98 4.57
N ILE A 44 -37.16 8.44 4.84
CA ILE A 44 -36.92 9.69 5.58
C ILE A 44 -37.65 10.92 4.98
N ILE A 45 -37.81 10.97 3.65
CA ILE A 45 -38.48 12.09 2.97
C ILE A 45 -39.99 12.08 3.27
N GLU A 46 -40.61 10.91 3.20
CA GLU A 46 -42.04 10.72 3.49
C GLU A 46 -42.34 10.95 4.96
N ALA A 47 -41.51 10.39 5.84
CA ALA A 47 -41.62 10.55 7.27
C ALA A 47 -41.46 12.00 7.72
N LYS A 48 -40.52 12.74 7.09
CA LYS A 48 -40.35 14.18 7.33
C LYS A 48 -41.65 14.93 7.06
N LYS A 49 -42.29 14.66 5.92
CA LYS A 49 -43.56 15.30 5.56
C LYS A 49 -44.66 14.97 6.57
N ILE A 50 -44.82 13.71 6.95
CA ILE A 50 -45.84 13.27 7.92
C ILE A 50 -45.63 13.92 9.29
N LEU A 51 -44.37 14.05 9.73
CA LEU A 51 -44.05 14.73 10.99
C LEU A 51 -44.32 16.23 10.92
N GLU A 52 -43.90 16.90 9.85
CA GLU A 52 -44.12 18.34 9.65
C GLU A 52 -45.61 18.67 9.55
N ASP A 53 -46.39 17.86 8.82
CA ASP A 53 -47.86 17.97 8.75
C ASP A 53 -48.51 17.76 10.13
N GLY A 54 -47.89 16.93 10.98
CA GLY A 54 -48.30 16.71 12.38
C GLY A 54 -47.76 17.74 13.38
N GLY A 55 -47.05 18.77 12.94
CA GLY A 55 -46.48 19.80 13.81
C GLY A 55 -45.25 19.35 14.62
N LEU A 56 -44.53 18.34 14.13
CA LEU A 56 -43.33 17.77 14.74
C LEU A 56 -42.10 18.01 13.86
N GLU A 57 -40.93 18.07 14.49
CA GLU A 57 -39.65 18.22 13.77
C GLU A 57 -38.94 16.87 13.66
N ILE A 58 -38.48 16.49 12.47
CA ILE A 58 -37.59 15.33 12.34
C ILE A 58 -36.12 15.72 12.63
N LYS A 59 -35.41 14.89 13.39
CA LYS A 59 -33.95 14.98 13.56
C LYS A 59 -33.33 13.61 13.38
N GLN A 60 -32.37 13.50 12.48
CA GLN A 60 -31.57 12.29 12.35
C GLN A 60 -30.59 12.22 13.53
N ALA A 61 -30.73 11.19 14.36
CA ALA A 61 -29.86 10.96 15.51
C ALA A 61 -28.69 10.06 15.17
N ASP A 62 -28.94 8.99 14.42
CA ASP A 62 -27.95 7.96 14.12
C ASP A 62 -28.18 7.31 12.75
N VAL A 63 -27.14 6.66 12.24
CA VAL A 63 -27.18 5.81 11.04
C VAL A 63 -26.72 4.42 11.41
N LYS A 64 -27.61 3.45 11.26
CA LYS A 64 -27.28 2.05 11.46
C LYS A 64 -27.19 1.34 10.11
N PHE A 65 -26.12 0.60 9.90
CA PHE A 65 -25.92 -0.21 8.71
C PHE A 65 -26.68 -1.53 8.86
N ASP A 66 -27.57 -1.82 7.92
CA ASP A 66 -28.39 -3.02 7.87
C ASP A 66 -28.61 -3.38 6.39
N GLU A 67 -28.07 -4.53 5.97
CA GLU A 67 -28.12 -4.99 4.58
C GLU A 67 -29.50 -5.55 4.22
N SER A 68 -30.33 -5.86 5.23
CA SER A 68 -31.67 -6.41 5.01
C SER A 68 -32.70 -5.36 4.61
N LYS A 69 -32.37 -4.07 4.76
CA LYS A 69 -33.31 -2.96 4.61
C LYS A 69 -32.79 -1.90 3.62
N PRO A 70 -33.69 -1.29 2.83
CA PRO A 70 -33.32 -0.21 1.93
C PRO A 70 -32.64 0.97 2.62
N ILE A 71 -31.71 1.60 1.91
CA ILE A 71 -31.05 2.83 2.37
C ILE A 71 -32.08 3.96 2.54
N GLY A 72 -31.93 4.74 3.61
CA GLY A 72 -32.83 5.86 3.91
C GLY A 72 -34.14 5.48 4.60
N GLN A 73 -34.37 4.19 4.88
CA GLN A 73 -35.51 3.73 5.67
C GLN A 73 -35.30 3.99 7.17
N ILE A 74 -36.34 4.41 7.88
CA ILE A 74 -36.28 4.60 9.34
C ILE A 74 -36.35 3.24 10.05
N LEU A 75 -35.34 2.96 10.87
CA LEU A 75 -35.21 1.73 11.63
C LEU A 75 -35.82 1.87 13.03
N ASP A 76 -35.67 3.05 13.62
CA ASP A 76 -36.12 3.35 14.97
C ASP A 76 -36.52 4.82 15.08
N GLN A 77 -37.45 5.11 15.98
CA GLN A 77 -37.91 6.45 16.29
C GLN A 77 -38.02 6.66 17.80
N ASN A 78 -37.68 7.86 18.26
CA ASN A 78 -37.87 8.29 19.62
C ASN A 78 -38.35 9.74 19.62
N PRO A 79 -39.55 10.06 20.14
CA PRO A 79 -40.46 9.21 20.92
C PRO A 79 -41.15 8.07 20.12
N PRO A 80 -41.57 6.97 20.79
CA PRO A 80 -42.32 5.89 20.16
C PRO A 80 -43.64 6.37 19.54
N PRO A 81 -44.20 5.58 18.59
CA PRO A 81 -45.49 5.88 17.98
C PRO A 81 -46.62 6.03 19.01
N GLU A 82 -47.61 6.85 18.67
CA GLU A 82 -48.81 7.17 19.47
C GLU A 82 -48.56 7.92 20.80
N GLU A 83 -47.31 8.18 21.16
CA GLU A 83 -46.98 8.99 22.33
C GLU A 83 -47.47 10.43 22.16
N LYS A 84 -47.98 11.04 23.23
CA LYS A 84 -48.43 12.44 23.23
C LYS A 84 -47.27 13.34 23.64
N VAL A 85 -46.89 14.23 22.75
CA VAL A 85 -45.80 15.19 22.99
C VAL A 85 -46.25 16.61 22.69
N LYS A 86 -45.53 17.60 23.21
CA LYS A 86 -45.81 19.01 22.90
C LYS A 86 -45.57 19.29 21.40
N TYR A 87 -46.36 20.19 20.84
CA TYR A 87 -46.14 20.73 19.50
C TYR A 87 -44.69 21.22 19.31
N GLY A 88 -44.14 21.02 18.12
CA GLY A 88 -42.76 21.36 17.78
C GLY A 88 -41.70 20.43 18.41
N ARG A 89 -42.12 19.31 19.03
CA ARG A 89 -41.17 18.34 19.58
C ARG A 89 -40.35 17.70 18.45
N ARG A 90 -39.06 17.56 18.71
CA ARG A 90 -38.13 16.82 17.85
C ARG A 90 -38.29 15.31 18.04
N VAL A 91 -38.56 14.63 16.93
CA VAL A 91 -38.54 13.17 16.81
C VAL A 91 -37.18 12.76 16.25
N TYR A 92 -36.44 12.04 17.07
CA TYR A 92 -35.15 11.49 16.73
C TYR A 92 -35.34 10.18 15.97
N VAL A 93 -34.72 10.06 14.81
CA VAL A 93 -34.80 8.85 13.98
C VAL A 93 -33.42 8.24 13.75
N THR A 94 -33.39 6.92 13.74
CA THR A 94 -32.24 6.13 13.29
C THR A 94 -32.52 5.64 11.89
N VAL A 95 -31.65 5.98 10.95
CA VAL A 95 -31.85 5.71 9.52
C VAL A 95 -30.96 4.56 9.07
N CYS A 96 -31.45 3.74 8.15
CA CYS A 96 -30.68 2.68 7.51
C CYS A 96 -29.62 3.27 6.56
N GLY A 97 -28.35 3.00 6.84
CA GLY A 97 -27.23 3.36 5.98
C GLY A 97 -26.98 2.36 4.83
N GLY A 98 -27.74 1.26 4.79
CA GLY A 98 -27.51 0.15 3.85
C GLY A 98 -26.26 -0.66 4.22
N GLU A 99 -25.54 -1.13 3.20
CA GLU A 99 -24.29 -1.88 3.36
C GLU A 99 -23.18 -0.99 3.94
N GLN A 100 -22.41 -1.54 4.88
CA GLN A 100 -21.23 -0.86 5.39
C GLN A 100 -20.09 -0.95 4.38
N LEU A 101 -19.79 0.15 3.70
CA LEU A 101 -18.73 0.22 2.71
C LEU A 101 -17.40 0.68 3.35
N ALA A 102 -16.30 0.13 2.84
CA ALA A 102 -14.94 0.50 3.15
C ALA A 102 -14.20 0.91 1.87
N GLU A 103 -13.36 1.93 1.98
CA GLU A 103 -12.54 2.41 0.87
C GLU A 103 -11.28 1.55 0.72
N VAL A 104 -11.00 1.13 -0.51
CA VAL A 104 -9.85 0.32 -0.85
C VAL A 104 -8.57 1.17 -0.82
N PRO A 105 -7.58 0.84 0.04
CA PRO A 105 -6.32 1.56 0.10
C PRO A 105 -5.41 1.24 -1.11
N ASN A 106 -4.39 2.07 -1.34
CA ASN A 106 -3.32 1.74 -2.28
C ASN A 106 -2.26 0.86 -1.59
N LEU A 107 -2.08 -0.34 -2.12
CA LEU A 107 -1.18 -1.37 -1.62
C LEU A 107 0.05 -1.57 -2.50
N LYS A 108 0.08 -1.01 -3.73
CA LYS A 108 1.21 -1.17 -4.64
C LYS A 108 2.51 -0.65 -4.00
N GLY A 109 3.57 -1.46 -4.06
CA GLY A 109 4.87 -1.14 -3.50
C GLY A 109 4.98 -1.28 -1.98
N LYS A 110 3.92 -1.73 -1.28
CA LYS A 110 4.02 -2.10 0.14
C LYS A 110 4.48 -3.56 0.30
N SER A 111 5.10 -3.86 1.43
CA SER A 111 5.34 -5.26 1.82
C SER A 111 4.01 -5.97 2.09
N ILE A 112 3.96 -7.29 1.93
CA ILE A 112 2.76 -8.08 2.24
C ILE A 112 2.27 -7.87 3.68
N ARG A 113 3.20 -7.70 4.63
CA ARG A 113 2.87 -7.47 6.05
C ARG A 113 2.20 -6.11 6.25
N ASP A 114 2.74 -5.06 5.65
CA ASP A 114 2.17 -3.72 5.71
C ASP A 114 0.83 -3.65 4.98
N ALA A 115 0.72 -4.34 3.84
CA ALA A 115 -0.51 -4.43 3.08
C ALA A 115 -1.63 -5.08 3.89
N LYS A 116 -1.33 -6.19 4.59
CA LYS A 116 -2.25 -6.86 5.51
C LYS A 116 -2.77 -5.92 6.58
N PHE A 117 -1.87 -5.23 7.28
CA PHE A 117 -2.24 -4.30 8.34
C PHE A 117 -3.07 -3.12 7.81
N THR A 118 -2.70 -2.58 6.65
CA THR A 118 -3.43 -1.47 5.99
C THR A 118 -4.86 -1.89 5.63
N LEU A 119 -5.05 -3.14 5.18
CA LEU A 119 -6.37 -3.70 4.88
C LEU A 119 -7.21 -3.90 6.13
N GLU A 120 -6.63 -4.50 7.17
CA GLU A 120 -7.33 -4.77 8.44
C GLU A 120 -7.82 -3.47 9.10
N GLN A 121 -7.03 -2.38 9.05
CA GLN A 121 -7.46 -1.06 9.53
C GLN A 121 -8.71 -0.52 8.81
N ARG A 122 -8.88 -0.86 7.53
CA ARG A 122 -10.06 -0.49 6.75
C ARG A 122 -11.20 -1.51 6.89
N GLY A 123 -11.03 -2.53 7.72
CA GLY A 123 -11.99 -3.62 7.86
C GLY A 123 -12.07 -4.48 6.60
N LEU A 124 -10.97 -4.60 5.86
CA LEU A 124 -10.83 -5.43 4.65
C LEU A 124 -9.84 -6.57 4.93
N LYS A 125 -9.85 -7.61 4.10
CA LYS A 125 -9.00 -8.79 4.27
C LYS A 125 -8.18 -9.06 3.01
N ILE A 126 -7.05 -9.75 3.17
CA ILE A 126 -6.31 -10.31 2.03
C ILE A 126 -7.10 -11.51 1.49
N GLY A 127 -7.30 -11.56 0.18
CA GLY A 127 -7.90 -12.67 -0.54
C GLY A 127 -6.85 -13.60 -1.13
N GLU A 128 -7.03 -13.95 -2.40
CA GLU A 128 -6.08 -14.75 -3.15
C GLU A 128 -4.82 -13.94 -3.48
N THR A 129 -3.67 -14.60 -3.37
CA THR A 129 -2.39 -13.99 -3.70
C THR A 129 -1.70 -14.77 -4.81
N VAL A 130 -1.46 -14.10 -5.93
CA VAL A 130 -0.71 -14.66 -7.07
C VAL A 130 0.70 -14.11 -7.02
N ARG A 131 1.68 -14.99 -7.12
CA ARG A 131 3.09 -14.60 -7.17
C ARG A 131 3.58 -14.50 -8.62
N LYS A 132 4.36 -13.46 -8.91
CA LYS A 132 4.92 -13.19 -10.25
C LYS A 132 6.31 -12.58 -10.11
N ASN A 133 7.25 -13.03 -10.93
CA ASN A 133 8.56 -12.41 -10.96
C ASN A 133 8.50 -10.99 -11.53
N SER A 134 9.29 -10.10 -10.93
CA SER A 134 9.39 -8.70 -11.34
C SER A 134 10.72 -8.09 -10.94
N ASN A 135 11.19 -7.16 -11.76
CA ASN A 135 12.33 -6.32 -11.45
C ASN A 135 11.91 -4.96 -10.85
N GLU A 136 10.59 -4.68 -10.76
CA GLU A 136 10.06 -3.40 -10.24
C GLU A 136 10.15 -3.33 -8.71
N PHE A 137 9.85 -4.43 -8.02
CA PHE A 137 9.91 -4.52 -6.56
C PHE A 137 10.62 -5.78 -6.08
N PRO A 138 11.26 -5.75 -4.90
CA PRO A 138 11.84 -6.93 -4.26
C PRO A 138 10.81 -8.04 -3.98
N GLU A 139 11.30 -9.22 -3.61
CA GLU A 139 10.44 -10.32 -3.14
C GLU A 139 9.53 -9.88 -1.97
N ASP A 140 8.31 -10.42 -1.93
CA ASP A 140 7.28 -10.17 -0.92
C ASP A 140 6.67 -8.75 -0.92
N PHE A 141 6.89 -7.98 -1.99
CA PHE A 141 6.22 -6.70 -2.22
C PHE A 141 5.04 -6.83 -3.17
N VAL A 142 3.99 -6.04 -2.95
CA VAL A 142 2.80 -6.02 -3.79
C VAL A 142 3.11 -5.31 -5.12
N LEU A 143 3.04 -6.05 -6.22
CA LEU A 143 3.16 -5.53 -7.59
C LEU A 143 1.91 -4.76 -8.01
N SER A 144 0.75 -5.35 -7.73
CA SER A 144 -0.54 -4.77 -8.06
C SER A 144 -1.64 -5.38 -7.21
N GLN A 145 -2.76 -4.67 -7.12
CA GLN A 145 -4.00 -5.13 -6.49
C GLN A 145 -5.08 -5.25 -7.57
N ILE A 146 -5.98 -6.22 -7.42
CA ILE A 146 -7.05 -6.45 -8.41
C ILE A 146 -8.10 -5.33 -8.38
N ILE A 147 -8.46 -4.84 -7.20
CA ILE A 147 -9.44 -3.75 -7.03
C ILE A 147 -8.70 -2.41 -6.95
N GLN A 148 -9.13 -1.42 -7.73
CA GLN A 148 -8.46 -0.12 -7.78
C GLN A 148 -8.55 0.63 -6.44
N PRO A 149 -7.47 1.35 -6.05
CA PRO A 149 -7.50 2.20 -4.87
C PRO A 149 -8.59 3.29 -4.99
N GLY A 150 -9.24 3.61 -3.87
CA GLY A 150 -10.38 4.55 -3.81
C GLY A 150 -11.74 3.91 -4.11
N SER A 151 -11.79 2.66 -4.59
CA SER A 151 -13.04 1.93 -4.77
C SER A 151 -13.73 1.74 -3.41
N LYS A 152 -15.07 1.77 -3.38
CA LYS A 152 -15.86 1.45 -2.19
C LYS A 152 -16.39 0.03 -2.30
N ILE A 153 -15.95 -0.85 -1.40
CA ILE A 153 -16.40 -2.24 -1.35
C ILE A 153 -16.98 -2.56 0.01
N LYS A 154 -17.80 -3.60 0.10
CA LYS A 154 -18.40 -4.05 1.36
C LYS A 154 -17.33 -4.36 2.40
N ARG A 155 -17.53 -3.93 3.65
CA ARG A 155 -16.64 -4.25 4.77
C ARG A 155 -16.55 -5.75 4.96
N ASN A 156 -15.38 -6.23 5.37
CA ASN A 156 -14.97 -7.63 5.46
C ASN A 156 -14.78 -8.35 4.11
N SER A 157 -14.93 -7.65 2.98
CA SER A 157 -14.53 -8.19 1.68
C SER A 157 -13.03 -8.44 1.60
N THR A 158 -12.65 -9.35 0.73
CA THR A 158 -11.27 -9.70 0.42
C THR A 158 -10.75 -8.92 -0.80
N ILE A 159 -9.45 -8.62 -0.81
CA ILE A 159 -8.76 -8.04 -1.96
C ILE A 159 -7.63 -8.97 -2.37
N ASP A 160 -7.67 -9.36 -3.63
CA ASP A 160 -6.65 -10.20 -4.23
C ASP A 160 -5.44 -9.36 -4.65
N LEU A 161 -4.25 -9.93 -4.44
CA LEU A 161 -2.97 -9.23 -4.63
C LEU A 161 -2.06 -10.02 -5.56
N ILE A 162 -1.28 -9.31 -6.36
CA ILE A 162 -0.15 -9.86 -7.09
C ILE A 162 1.12 -9.47 -6.35
N ILE A 163 1.91 -10.45 -5.94
CA ILE A 163 3.13 -10.28 -5.15
C ILE A 163 4.34 -10.57 -6.03
N SER A 164 5.40 -9.80 -5.82
CA SER A 164 6.70 -10.03 -6.46
C SER A 164 7.41 -11.23 -5.85
N ASP A 165 7.85 -12.15 -6.70
CA ASP A 165 8.84 -13.20 -6.35
C ASP A 165 10.29 -12.72 -6.55
N GLY A 166 10.48 -11.42 -6.73
CA GLY A 166 11.75 -10.83 -7.09
C GLY A 166 12.15 -11.10 -8.55
N SER A 167 13.38 -10.69 -8.88
CA SER A 167 13.92 -10.81 -10.23
C SER A 167 14.16 -12.28 -10.60
N ILE A 168 13.69 -12.68 -11.78
CA ILE A 168 14.20 -13.90 -12.41
C ILE A 168 15.70 -13.69 -12.59
N ILE A 169 16.54 -14.59 -12.07
CA ILE A 169 17.92 -14.72 -12.54
C ILE A 169 17.86 -15.75 -13.66
N GLY A 170 18.10 -15.34 -14.89
CA GLY A 170 18.04 -16.23 -16.05
C GLY A 170 19.00 -17.41 -15.92
N ASP A 171 18.68 -18.50 -16.64
CA ASP A 171 19.51 -19.72 -16.68
C ASP A 171 20.85 -19.54 -17.42
N LEU A 172 21.14 -18.31 -17.88
CA LEU A 172 22.35 -18.00 -18.60
C LEU A 172 23.53 -18.02 -17.63
N LYS A 173 24.48 -18.93 -17.85
CA LYS A 173 25.70 -19.00 -17.07
C LYS A 173 26.71 -17.97 -17.55
N VAL A 174 27.32 -17.27 -16.61
CA VAL A 174 28.42 -16.35 -16.90
C VAL A 174 29.63 -17.16 -17.37
N PRO A 175 30.17 -16.90 -18.58
CA PRO A 175 31.32 -17.62 -19.10
C PRO A 175 32.58 -17.30 -18.30
N SER A 176 33.54 -18.23 -18.29
CA SER A 176 34.88 -17.97 -17.77
C SER A 176 35.71 -17.18 -18.78
N LEU A 177 36.15 -16.00 -18.36
CA LEU A 177 36.91 -15.02 -19.15
C LEU A 177 38.32 -14.81 -18.56
N VAL A 178 38.57 -15.29 -17.34
CA VAL A 178 39.89 -15.21 -16.68
C VAL A 178 40.95 -15.91 -17.55
N GLY A 179 42.07 -15.22 -17.78
CA GLY A 179 43.17 -15.69 -18.63
C GLY A 179 42.95 -15.48 -20.14
N LYS A 180 41.75 -15.10 -20.60
CA LYS A 180 41.53 -14.71 -22.00
C LYS A 180 42.06 -13.30 -22.28
N ASN A 181 42.32 -13.02 -23.56
CA ASN A 181 42.59 -11.67 -24.04
C ASN A 181 41.30 -10.83 -24.02
N LEU A 182 41.43 -9.52 -23.80
CA LEU A 182 40.33 -8.56 -23.76
C LEU A 182 39.41 -8.65 -24.99
N GLU A 183 39.95 -8.80 -26.19
CA GLU A 183 39.16 -8.88 -27.42
C GLU A 183 38.31 -10.17 -27.49
N ASP A 184 38.90 -11.31 -27.14
CA ASP A 184 38.21 -12.60 -27.13
C ASP A 184 37.15 -12.65 -26.03
N ALA A 185 37.42 -12.01 -24.91
CA ALA A 185 36.44 -11.89 -23.83
C ALA A 185 35.26 -11.00 -24.22
N LYS A 186 35.50 -9.88 -24.91
CA LYS A 186 34.41 -9.04 -25.47
C LYS A 186 33.52 -9.87 -26.40
N LYS A 187 34.11 -10.64 -27.33
CA LYS A 187 33.38 -11.53 -28.24
C LYS A 187 32.58 -12.59 -27.47
N THR A 188 33.20 -13.21 -26.47
CA THR A 188 32.56 -14.24 -25.62
C THR A 188 31.35 -13.64 -24.87
N ILE A 189 31.50 -12.46 -24.26
CA ILE A 189 30.41 -11.76 -23.56
C ILE A 189 29.23 -11.49 -24.50
N THR A 190 29.49 -10.92 -25.68
CA THR A 190 28.44 -10.60 -26.66
C THR A 190 27.78 -11.87 -27.22
N ALA A 191 28.55 -12.94 -27.45
CA ALA A 191 28.02 -14.22 -27.93
C ALA A 191 27.14 -14.92 -26.88
N SER A 192 27.41 -14.67 -25.60
CA SER A 192 26.59 -15.18 -24.49
C SER A 192 25.38 -14.29 -24.18
N ASN A 193 24.99 -13.33 -25.01
CA ASN A 193 23.89 -12.38 -24.73
C ASN A 193 24.09 -11.56 -23.44
N LEU A 194 25.34 -11.37 -23.02
CA LEU A 194 25.73 -10.52 -21.90
C LEU A 194 26.23 -9.17 -22.42
N LYS A 195 26.27 -8.16 -21.55
CA LYS A 195 26.80 -6.83 -21.88
C LYS A 195 28.18 -6.63 -21.28
N LEU A 196 29.06 -5.97 -22.02
CA LEU A 196 30.35 -5.55 -21.49
C LEU A 196 30.11 -4.46 -20.43
N GLY A 197 30.61 -4.70 -19.22
CA GLY A 197 30.56 -3.77 -18.11
C GLY A 197 31.80 -2.86 -18.05
N LYS A 198 32.19 -2.49 -16.84
CA LYS A 198 33.36 -1.65 -16.56
C LYS A 198 34.66 -2.43 -16.78
N ILE A 199 35.59 -1.86 -17.54
CA ILE A 199 36.96 -2.37 -17.68
C ILE A 199 37.88 -1.61 -16.73
N THR A 200 38.55 -2.32 -15.83
CA THR A 200 39.50 -1.75 -14.87
C THR A 200 40.89 -2.35 -15.10
N TYR A 201 41.88 -1.51 -15.39
CA TYR A 201 43.26 -1.97 -15.58
C TYR A 201 44.00 -2.01 -14.24
N GLN A 202 44.61 -3.15 -13.92
CA GLN A 202 45.40 -3.33 -12.71
C GLN A 202 46.81 -3.79 -13.06
N THR A 203 47.79 -3.29 -12.31
CA THR A 203 49.18 -3.68 -12.48
C THR A 203 49.37 -5.10 -11.98
N ASN A 204 49.83 -6.00 -12.86
CA ASN A 204 50.07 -7.39 -12.52
C ASN A 204 51.38 -7.85 -13.18
N ASN A 205 52.27 -8.45 -12.38
CA ASN A 205 53.56 -8.95 -12.86
C ASN A 205 53.51 -10.43 -13.27
N ASN A 206 52.44 -11.15 -12.90
CA ASN A 206 52.31 -12.59 -13.10
C ASN A 206 51.57 -12.94 -14.39
N LEU A 207 50.84 -11.99 -14.98
CA LEU A 207 50.06 -12.19 -16.20
C LEU A 207 50.56 -11.27 -17.33
N PRO A 208 50.59 -11.75 -18.59
CA PRO A 208 50.84 -10.90 -19.75
C PRO A 208 49.90 -9.70 -19.82
N PRO A 209 50.39 -8.52 -20.27
CA PRO A 209 49.54 -7.35 -20.48
C PRO A 209 48.37 -7.66 -21.43
N GLY A 210 47.18 -7.15 -21.12
CA GLY A 210 45.96 -7.35 -21.91
C GLY A 210 45.14 -8.59 -21.54
N GLN A 211 45.65 -9.47 -20.67
CA GLN A 211 44.88 -10.61 -20.15
C GLN A 211 43.96 -10.22 -18.99
N ILE A 212 42.85 -10.94 -18.86
CA ILE A 212 41.89 -10.75 -17.77
C ILE A 212 42.39 -11.43 -16.50
N ILE A 213 42.58 -10.64 -15.44
CA ILE A 213 42.91 -11.06 -14.08
C ILE A 213 41.68 -11.64 -13.40
N ASP A 214 40.56 -10.92 -13.50
CA ASP A 214 39.32 -11.27 -12.81
C ASP A 214 38.10 -10.71 -13.55
N GLN A 215 36.94 -11.23 -13.21
CA GLN A 215 35.64 -10.80 -13.73
C GLN A 215 34.58 -10.72 -12.63
N TYR A 216 33.57 -9.90 -12.86
CA TYR A 216 32.37 -9.86 -12.03
C TYR A 216 31.11 -9.71 -12.91
N PRO A 217 30.05 -10.53 -12.75
CA PRO A 217 29.93 -11.68 -11.84
C PRO A 217 30.94 -12.81 -12.14
N LYS A 218 31.19 -13.68 -11.14
CA LYS A 218 32.11 -14.82 -11.26
C LYS A 218 31.58 -15.83 -12.29
N ALA A 219 32.50 -16.61 -12.88
CA ALA A 219 32.17 -17.68 -13.82
C ALA A 219 31.15 -18.67 -13.20
N ASP A 220 30.33 -19.27 -14.06
CA ASP A 220 29.29 -20.26 -13.75
C ASP A 220 28.13 -19.76 -12.86
N LYS A 221 28.11 -18.48 -12.49
CA LYS A 221 26.93 -17.87 -11.85
C LYS A 221 25.81 -17.67 -12.87
N SER A 222 24.57 -17.89 -12.44
CA SER A 222 23.39 -17.57 -13.24
C SER A 222 23.23 -16.05 -13.37
N ALA A 223 22.85 -15.60 -14.56
CA ALA A 223 22.70 -14.21 -14.91
C ALA A 223 21.52 -14.03 -15.87
N ASN A 224 20.96 -12.82 -15.89
CA ASN A 224 19.97 -12.44 -16.90
C ASN A 224 20.62 -12.11 -18.23
N GLN A 225 19.83 -12.14 -19.30
CA GLN A 225 20.19 -11.49 -20.56
C GLN A 225 20.55 -10.02 -20.28
N ASN A 226 21.56 -9.53 -20.99
CA ASN A 226 22.08 -8.17 -20.84
C ASN A 226 22.72 -7.83 -19.49
N THR A 227 22.98 -8.81 -18.62
CA THR A 227 23.78 -8.60 -17.41
C THR A 227 25.15 -8.07 -17.78
N GLN A 228 25.61 -7.03 -17.08
CA GLN A 228 26.92 -6.44 -17.32
C GLN A 228 28.02 -7.30 -16.67
N VAL A 229 29.08 -7.57 -17.42
CA VAL A 229 30.27 -8.27 -16.92
C VAL A 229 31.44 -7.30 -16.87
N ASP A 230 31.86 -6.97 -15.66
CA ASP A 230 33.02 -6.13 -15.39
C ASP A 230 34.30 -6.97 -15.53
N LEU A 231 35.34 -6.37 -16.11
CA LEU A 231 36.61 -7.02 -16.42
C LEU A 231 37.77 -6.30 -15.74
N PHE A 232 38.63 -7.06 -15.08
CA PHE A 232 39.89 -6.59 -14.53
C PHE A 232 41.03 -7.05 -15.43
N VAL A 233 41.76 -6.12 -16.05
CA VAL A 233 42.76 -6.42 -17.09
C VAL A 233 44.17 -6.12 -16.59
N ALA A 234 45.10 -7.03 -16.85
CA ALA A 234 46.51 -6.87 -16.52
C ALA A 234 47.17 -5.80 -17.39
N ARG A 235 47.89 -4.88 -16.75
CA ARG A 235 48.83 -3.97 -17.41
C ARG A 235 50.21 -4.10 -16.80
N LYS A 236 51.24 -3.81 -17.60
CA LYS A 236 52.62 -3.79 -17.13
C LYS A 236 52.83 -2.66 -16.13
N LYS A 237 53.63 -2.91 -15.09
CA LYS A 237 54.19 -1.82 -14.28
C LYS A 237 55.20 -1.09 -15.15
N GLU A 238 54.90 0.15 -15.56
CA GLU A 238 55.93 1.02 -16.11
C GLU A 238 56.94 1.29 -15.00
N VAL A 239 58.13 0.71 -15.16
CA VAL A 239 59.27 1.06 -14.32
C VAL A 239 59.86 2.30 -14.96
N VAL A 240 59.68 3.45 -14.32
CA VAL A 240 60.37 4.69 -14.73
C VAL A 240 61.86 4.40 -14.57
N LYS A 241 62.58 4.27 -15.68
CA LYS A 241 64.02 4.13 -15.70
C LYS A 241 64.59 5.51 -15.38
N ILE A 242 64.99 5.73 -14.12
CA ILE A 242 65.78 6.91 -13.77
C ILE A 242 67.18 6.62 -14.31
N GLU A 243 67.52 7.20 -15.47
CA GLU A 243 68.89 7.23 -15.94
C GLU A 243 69.70 8.04 -14.91
N THR A 244 70.56 7.34 -14.19
CA THR A 244 71.56 7.97 -13.32
C THR A 244 72.78 8.18 -14.21
N GLU A 245 73.07 9.43 -14.57
CA GLU A 245 74.37 9.80 -15.14
C GLU A 245 75.44 9.45 -14.11
N GLU A 246 76.31 8.51 -14.45
CA GLU A 246 77.53 8.23 -13.71
C GLU A 246 78.52 9.36 -14.00
N ALA A 247 78.85 10.15 -12.99
CA ALA A 247 80.00 11.04 -13.00
C ALA A 247 81.15 10.35 -12.26
N ASP A 248 82.30 10.33 -12.94
CA ASP A 248 83.54 9.67 -12.57
C ASP A 248 84.00 9.94 -11.13
N THR A 249 84.54 8.87 -10.54
CA THR A 249 85.31 8.83 -9.30
C THR A 249 86.62 9.60 -9.41
N ASP A 250 86.97 10.36 -8.38
CA ASP A 250 88.35 10.62 -7.95
C ASP A 250 88.43 10.70 -6.42
N GLU A 251 89.62 10.37 -5.92
CA GLU A 251 89.96 9.81 -4.62
C GLU A 251 90.10 10.79 -3.42
N GLU A 252 89.92 10.20 -2.22
CA GLU A 252 90.80 10.27 -1.03
C GLU A 252 90.61 11.32 0.11
N SER A 253 90.49 10.73 1.32
CA SER A 253 90.92 11.13 2.67
C SER A 253 90.12 12.15 3.49
N GLY A 254 89.69 11.70 4.69
CA GLY A 254 89.24 12.60 5.76
C GLY A 254 88.46 11.92 6.90
N ASN A 255 89.17 11.18 7.77
CA ASN A 255 88.66 10.61 9.02
C ASN A 255 88.20 11.70 10.04
N LYS A 256 87.01 11.55 10.66
CA LYS A 256 86.76 11.70 12.11
C LYS A 256 85.27 11.49 12.52
N ASN A 257 85.04 10.34 13.17
CA ASN A 257 84.25 10.07 14.38
C ASN A 257 82.99 10.91 14.78
N LYS A 258 81.87 10.15 14.89
CA LYS A 258 81.03 9.90 16.09
C LYS A 258 79.65 10.59 16.19
N SER A 259 78.59 9.77 16.05
CA SER A 259 77.43 9.65 16.96
C SER A 259 76.42 8.70 16.31
N ASP A 260 76.34 7.45 16.76
CA ASP A 260 75.32 6.97 17.70
C ASP A 260 73.98 6.60 17.03
N ILE A 261 73.71 5.28 17.05
CA ILE A 261 72.44 4.61 17.40
C ILE A 261 72.13 3.44 16.45
N ASN A 262 72.19 2.28 17.09
CA ASN A 262 72.06 0.94 16.56
C ASN A 262 70.68 0.65 15.97
N ASN A 263 70.65 0.04 14.79
CA ASN A 263 69.49 -0.68 14.26
C ASN A 263 69.92 -2.05 13.72
N LYS A 264 69.53 -3.10 14.45
CA LYS A 264 69.38 -4.50 14.01
C LYS A 264 68.83 -5.25 15.24
N GLY A 265 67.65 -5.85 15.26
CA GLY A 265 66.89 -6.45 14.17
C GLY A 265 67.35 -7.89 14.00
N THR A 266 66.77 -8.81 14.78
CA THR A 266 66.69 -10.24 14.45
C THR A 266 65.63 -10.92 15.30
N GLU A 267 64.80 -11.71 14.61
CA GLU A 267 64.04 -12.87 15.13
C GLU A 267 62.85 -12.51 16.06
N GLU A 268 61.70 -13.19 16.07
CA GLU A 268 61.43 -14.59 15.82
C GLU A 268 59.90 -14.83 15.68
N THR A 269 59.56 -16.02 15.22
CA THR A 269 58.26 -16.70 15.12
C THR A 269 57.33 -16.63 16.36
N THR A 270 56.00 -16.73 16.17
CA THR A 270 55.11 -17.84 16.63
C THR A 270 53.63 -17.45 16.87
N LYS A 271 52.73 -18.28 16.27
CA LYS A 271 51.40 -18.82 16.64
C LYS A 271 50.37 -18.10 17.57
N LYS A 272 49.11 -18.29 17.12
CA LYS A 272 47.80 -18.45 17.84
C LYS A 272 47.07 -17.16 18.27
N PRO A 273 45.71 -17.14 18.29
CA PRO A 273 44.97 -17.83 19.36
C PRO A 273 43.72 -18.63 18.92
N GLU A 274 43.41 -19.66 19.72
CA GLU A 274 42.08 -20.25 19.91
C GLU A 274 41.25 -19.32 20.80
N ILE A 275 39.95 -19.16 20.53
CA ILE A 275 38.93 -18.99 21.58
C ILE A 275 37.65 -19.77 21.22
N LYS A 276 37.44 -20.82 22.01
CA LYS A 276 36.21 -21.39 22.60
C LYS A 276 34.95 -21.62 21.73
N LYS A 277 34.67 -22.92 21.59
CA LYS A 277 33.32 -23.52 21.52
C LYS A 277 32.57 -23.31 22.84
N ASP A 278 31.28 -23.03 22.74
CA ASP A 278 30.27 -23.41 23.73
C ASP A 278 28.99 -23.83 22.99
N ASN A 279 28.10 -24.49 23.72
CA ASN A 279 27.42 -25.72 23.33
C ASN A 279 26.17 -25.65 22.43
N SER A 280 25.93 -26.83 21.89
CA SER A 280 24.84 -27.34 21.04
C SER A 280 23.48 -27.49 21.74
N GLU A 281 22.40 -27.23 20.99
CA GLU A 281 21.08 -27.81 21.24
C GLU A 281 20.56 -28.53 19.99
N GLN A 282 19.96 -29.70 20.24
CA GLN A 282 19.57 -30.75 19.32
C GLN A 282 18.25 -30.44 18.59
N ILE A 283 18.13 -30.73 17.28
CA ILE A 283 16.89 -31.26 16.68
C ILE A 283 17.23 -32.25 15.54
N LYS A 284 16.55 -33.40 15.59
CA LYS A 284 16.68 -34.62 14.80
C LYS A 284 16.35 -34.43 13.31
N LYS A 285 17.07 -35.18 12.45
CA LYS A 285 16.71 -35.49 11.06
C LYS A 285 16.11 -36.89 11.02
N ASP A 286 14.92 -37.03 10.44
CA ASP A 286 14.43 -38.30 9.90
C ASP A 286 14.47 -38.26 8.37
N LYS A 287 14.87 -39.40 7.79
CA LYS A 287 15.04 -39.69 6.36
C LYS A 287 13.74 -40.26 5.76
N PRO A 288 13.62 -40.34 4.42
CA PRO A 288 12.40 -40.73 3.71
C PRO A 288 12.42 -42.16 3.14
N GLY A 289 11.22 -42.64 2.80
CA GLY A 289 10.89 -43.86 2.04
C GLY A 289 9.47 -44.30 2.43
N GLU A 290 8.52 -44.74 1.60
CA GLU A 290 8.43 -45.10 0.18
C GLU A 290 6.94 -44.95 -0.23
N THR A 291 6.68 -44.72 -1.52
CA THR A 291 5.40 -44.90 -2.25
C THR A 291 5.12 -46.41 -2.46
N PRO A 292 4.05 -46.91 -3.16
CA PRO A 292 2.84 -46.30 -3.74
C PRO A 292 1.53 -47.13 -3.53
N THR A 293 0.36 -46.59 -3.91
CA THR A 293 -0.68 -47.40 -4.58
C THR A 293 -1.72 -46.56 -5.35
N GLU A 294 -2.13 -47.14 -6.47
CA GLU A 294 -2.94 -46.62 -7.57
C GLU A 294 -4.43 -46.43 -7.23
N LYS A 295 -5.11 -45.53 -7.96
CA LYS A 295 -6.26 -45.93 -8.78
C LYS A 295 -6.67 -44.85 -9.79
N SER A 296 -6.53 -45.23 -11.05
CA SER A 296 -7.26 -44.77 -12.22
C SER A 296 -8.78 -44.79 -12.04
N THR A 297 -9.50 -43.82 -12.61
CA THR A 297 -10.49 -44.05 -13.70
C THR A 297 -11.05 -42.74 -14.27
N ASP A 298 -10.99 -42.70 -15.61
CA ASP A 298 -12.02 -42.28 -16.56
C ASP A 298 -12.29 -40.82 -16.97
N ILE A 299 -12.20 -40.71 -18.30
CA ILE A 299 -12.47 -39.65 -19.26
C ILE A 299 -13.93 -39.73 -19.69
N LYS A 300 -14.65 -38.60 -19.80
CA LYS A 300 -15.51 -38.34 -20.99
C LYS A 300 -15.98 -36.89 -21.16
N LYS A 301 -15.87 -36.46 -22.42
CA LYS A 301 -16.38 -35.26 -23.10
C LYS A 301 -17.88 -34.98 -22.89
N GLN A 302 -18.25 -33.70 -22.98
CA GLN A 302 -19.22 -33.13 -23.94
C GLN A 302 -19.17 -31.59 -23.83
N GLU A 303 -18.66 -30.87 -24.84
CA GLU A 303 -19.33 -30.37 -26.05
C GLU A 303 -20.43 -29.31 -25.82
N GLN A 304 -20.06 -28.07 -26.18
CA GLN A 304 -20.82 -27.07 -26.95
C GLN A 304 -22.32 -26.93 -26.66
N ASN A 305 -22.73 -25.75 -26.16
CA ASN A 305 -23.96 -25.13 -26.61
C ASN A 305 -23.96 -23.58 -26.52
N THR A 306 -24.15 -23.00 -27.70
CA THR A 306 -25.01 -21.86 -28.06
C THR A 306 -24.76 -20.45 -27.48
N LYS A 307 -24.09 -19.66 -28.32
CA LYS A 307 -24.32 -18.22 -28.53
C LYS A 307 -25.81 -17.94 -28.86
N LYS A 308 -26.43 -16.97 -28.18
CA LYS A 308 -27.43 -16.02 -28.73
C LYS A 308 -27.86 -15.00 -27.67
N ASN A 309 -27.51 -13.73 -27.86
CA ASN A 309 -28.48 -12.65 -28.10
C ASN A 309 -27.76 -11.29 -28.05
N ALA A 310 -27.53 -10.72 -29.23
CA ALA A 310 -27.26 -9.31 -29.43
C ALA A 310 -28.30 -8.77 -30.42
N ILE A 311 -29.04 -7.76 -29.96
CA ILE A 311 -29.90 -6.82 -30.71
C ILE A 311 -29.42 -5.46 -30.17
N PRO A 312 -29.09 -4.44 -31.00
CA PRO A 312 -30.12 -3.79 -31.79
C PRO A 312 -29.77 -3.34 -33.22
N SER A 313 -30.88 -3.03 -33.87
CA SER A 313 -31.19 -2.68 -35.24
C SER A 313 -30.62 -1.36 -35.75
N ASP A 314 -30.61 -1.33 -37.08
CA ASP A 314 -30.02 -0.41 -38.04
C ASP A 314 -30.75 0.95 -38.17
N LYS A 315 -29.95 1.95 -38.56
CA LYS A 315 -30.17 3.20 -39.35
C LYS A 315 -31.59 3.81 -39.51
N THR A 316 -31.65 5.14 -39.41
CA THR A 316 -31.72 6.15 -40.52
C THR A 316 -32.04 7.53 -39.90
N LYS A 317 -31.24 8.59 -40.07
CA LYS A 317 -31.08 9.56 -41.19
C LYS A 317 -32.17 10.65 -41.25
N SER A 318 -31.73 11.90 -41.49
CA SER A 318 -32.51 13.15 -41.71
C SER A 318 -32.95 13.83 -40.42
N GLY A 319 -32.63 15.09 -40.09
CA GLY A 319 -32.34 16.26 -40.91
C GLY A 319 -33.43 17.29 -40.60
N ASP A 320 -33.09 18.40 -39.91
CA ASP A 320 -33.84 19.65 -39.98
C ASP A 320 -33.04 20.82 -39.33
N GLU A 321 -32.50 21.65 -40.22
CA GLU A 321 -32.09 23.04 -39.97
C GLU A 321 -33.32 23.96 -40.08
N LYS A 322 -33.64 24.71 -39.01
CA LYS A 322 -34.08 26.12 -39.11
C LYS A 322 -34.22 26.80 -37.75
N PRO A 323 -33.59 27.96 -37.53
CA PRO A 323 -34.04 28.92 -36.53
C PRO A 323 -34.75 30.09 -37.22
N LYS A 324 -36.01 30.32 -36.87
CA LYS A 324 -36.69 31.61 -37.08
C LYS A 324 -37.68 31.81 -35.94
N ASP A 325 -37.29 32.58 -34.93
CA ASP A 325 -38.13 33.69 -34.49
C ASP A 325 -37.31 34.74 -33.73
N LYS A 326 -37.16 35.91 -34.33
CA LYS A 326 -36.71 37.14 -33.69
C LYS A 326 -37.71 38.21 -34.07
N ASN A 327 -38.65 38.48 -33.17
CA ASN A 327 -39.20 39.82 -32.94
C ASN A 327 -39.83 39.82 -31.54
N PRO A 328 -39.53 40.83 -30.71
CA PRO A 328 -40.49 41.91 -30.65
C PRO A 328 -39.87 43.31 -30.74
N LYS A 329 -40.70 44.22 -31.23
CA LYS A 329 -40.53 45.66 -31.34
C LYS A 329 -40.13 46.31 -30.00
N ASN A 330 -39.05 47.09 -30.06
CA ASN A 330 -38.82 48.46 -29.58
C ASN A 330 -37.38 48.63 -29.10
#